data_AF-A0A7X8KM73-F1
#
_entry.id   AF-A0A7X8KM73-F1
#
_cell.length_a   1.000
_cell.length_b   1.000
_cell.length_c   1.000
_cell.angle_alpha   90.00
_cell.angle_beta   90.00
_cell.angle_gamma   90.00
#
_symmetry.space_group_name_H-M   'P 1'
#
loop_
_entity.id
_entity.type
_entity.pdbx_description
1 polymer ?
#
loop_
_entity_poly.entity_id
_entity_poly.type
_entity_poly.pdbx_seq_one_letter_code
_entity_poly.pdbx_strand_id
1 'polypeptide(L)' 'METKRSRIFVDAVDGDTCTLLVGRKGVCVTLPLSLMPEGTSEGDVLIMTLRRSENLRRSSRRSVAGLLEKLGERADASN' A
#
# COMPACT_ATOMS: atom_id res chain seq x y z
N MET A 1 -9.23 -12.60 -12.98
CA MET A 1 -8.51 -11.64 -12.11
C MET A 1 -8.02 -12.37 -10.88
N GLU A 2 -6.70 -12.55 -10.75
CA GLU A 2 -6.11 -13.27 -9.62
C GLU A 2 -6.22 -12.46 -8.32
N THR A 3 -6.75 -13.08 -7.28
CA THR A 3 -6.91 -12.48 -5.95
C THR A 3 -6.18 -13.36 -4.95
N LYS A 4 -5.22 -12.79 -4.22
CA LYS A 4 -4.47 -13.50 -3.19
C LYS A 4 -4.97 -13.07 -1.82
N ARG A 5 -5.53 -14.02 -1.07
CA ARG A 5 -6.01 -13.81 0.29
C ARG A 5 -5.04 -14.45 1.26
N SER A 6 -4.54 -13.67 2.22
CA SER A 6 -3.59 -14.15 3.23
C SER A 6 -4.07 -13.74 4.62
N ARG A 7 -3.94 -14.65 5.58
CA ARG A 7 -4.08 -14.30 7.00
C ARG A 7 -2.83 -13.54 7.42
N ILE A 8 -3.05 -12.47 8.15
CA ILE A 8 -2.02 -11.63 8.73
C ILE A 8 -2.26 -11.55 10.23
N PHE A 9 -1.19 -11.53 11.00
CA PHE A 9 -1.23 -11.36 12.45
C PHE A 9 -0.56 -10.04 12.79
N VAL A 10 -1.19 -9.25 13.67
CA VAL A 10 -0.62 -8.00 14.17
C VAL A 10 0.33 -8.36 15.31
N ASP A 11 1.62 -8.23 15.05
CA ASP A 11 2.69 -8.59 15.98
C ASP A 11 2.98 -7.48 16.99
N ALA A 12 2.98 -6.23 16.53
CA ALA A 12 3.18 -5.06 17.38
C ALA A 12 2.51 -3.82 16.76
N VAL A 13 2.05 -2.91 17.61
CA VAL A 13 1.60 -1.57 17.20
C VAL A 13 2.47 -0.55 17.94
N ASP A 14 3.21 0.25 17.18
CA ASP A 14 4.08 1.30 17.70
C ASP A 14 3.69 2.65 17.09
N GLY A 15 2.95 3.43 17.89
CA GLY A 15 2.40 4.72 17.50
C GLY A 15 1.60 4.65 16.20
N ASP A 16 2.15 5.24 15.14
CA ASP A 16 1.52 5.35 13.82
C ASP A 16 1.82 4.15 12.90
N THR A 17 2.58 3.16 13.37
CA THR A 17 2.98 1.99 12.58
C THR A 17 2.61 0.69 13.26
N CYS A 18 2.35 -0.35 12.47
CA CYS A 18 2.11 -1.69 12.95
C CYS A 18 2.99 -2.69 12.20
N THR A 19 3.49 -3.66 12.95
CA THR A 19 4.25 -4.80 12.44
C THR A 19 3.31 -5.98 12.24
N LEU A 20 3.30 -6.53 11.03
CA LEU A 20 2.39 -7.59 10.61
C LEU A 20 3.18 -8.82 10.19
N LEU A 21 2.75 -9.99 10.65
CA LEU A 21 3.27 -11.28 10.19
C LEU A 21 2.31 -11.87 9.16
N VAL A 22 2.79 -11.98 7.91
CA VAL A 22 1.99 -12.42 6.76
C VAL A 22 2.27 -13.87 6.41
N GLY A 23 1.20 -14.67 6.39
CA GLY A 23 1.24 -16.07 5.95
C GLY A 23 1.98 -17.01 6.91
N ARG A 24 2.11 -18.28 6.50
CA ARG A 24 2.66 -19.36 7.36
C ARG A 24 4.15 -19.24 7.66
N LYS A 25 4.91 -18.55 6.80
CA LYS A 25 6.35 -18.35 6.99
C LYS A 25 6.68 -17.12 7.86
N GLY A 26 5.66 -16.37 8.33
CA GLY A 26 5.86 -15.21 9.20
C GLY A 26 6.61 -14.09 8.51
N VAL A 27 6.23 -13.73 7.27
CA VAL A 27 6.88 -12.60 6.58
C VAL A 27 6.52 -11.33 7.32
N CYS A 28 7.53 -10.67 7.90
CA CYS A 28 7.36 -9.44 8.65
C CYS A 28 7.20 -8.25 7.70
N VAL A 29 6.12 -7.49 7.89
CA VAL A 29 5.76 -6.32 7.07
C VAL A 29 5.34 -5.19 8.00
N THR A 30 6.02 -4.05 7.90
CA THR A 30 5.62 -2.84 8.60
C THR A 30 4.67 -2.03 7.72
N LEU A 31 3.50 -1.69 8.24
CA LEU A 31 2.55 -0.81 7.57
C LEU A 31 2.13 0.33 8.52
N PRO A 32 1.70 1.48 7.98
CA PRO A 32 1.04 2.51 8.77
C PRO A 32 -0.26 1.98 9.40
N LEU A 33 -0.51 2.35 10.65
CA LEU A 33 -1.76 2.03 11.35
C LEU A 33 -2.98 2.65 10.64
N SER A 34 -2.78 3.77 9.93
CA SER A 34 -3.82 4.42 9.13
C SER A 34 -4.33 3.59 7.95
N LEU A 35 -3.61 2.53 7.54
CA LEU A 35 -4.08 1.58 6.53
C LEU A 35 -4.84 0.39 7.14
N MET A 36 -4.86 0.28 8.46
CA MET A 36 -5.53 -0.80 9.17
C MET A 36 -6.99 -0.44 9.46
N PRO A 37 -7.86 -1.45 9.65
CA PRO A 37 -9.21 -1.22 10.15
C PRO A 37 -9.21 -0.49 11.49
N GLU A 38 -10.24 0.32 11.75
CA GLU A 38 -10.43 0.94 13.06
C GLU A 38 -10.51 -0.13 14.16
N GLY A 39 -9.82 0.12 15.28
CA GLY A 39 -9.77 -0.80 16.41
C GLY A 39 -8.71 -1.91 16.30
N THR A 40 -7.91 -1.93 15.23
CA THR A 40 -6.79 -2.88 15.10
C THR A 40 -5.82 -2.75 16.26
N SER A 41 -5.62 -3.84 16.98
CA SER A 41 -4.77 -3.93 18.16
C SER A 41 -3.72 -5.04 18.01
N GLU A 42 -2.69 -5.00 18.85
CA GLU A 42 -1.70 -6.08 18.93
C GLU A 42 -2.37 -7.43 19.25
N GLY A 43 -1.96 -8.48 18.55
CA GLY A 43 -2.55 -9.82 18.68
C GLY A 43 -3.73 -10.09 17.74
N ASP A 44 -4.21 -9.09 17.00
CA ASP A 44 -5.32 -9.29 16.07
C ASP A 44 -4.93 -10.15 14.86
N VAL A 45 -5.90 -10.96 14.40
CA VAL A 45 -5.78 -11.71 13.16
C VAL A 45 -6.66 -11.05 12.10
N LEU A 46 -6.02 -10.42 11.12
CA LEU A 46 -6.69 -9.76 10.01
C LEU A 46 -6.57 -10.61 8.73
N ILE A 47 -7.42 -10.28 7.75
CA ILE A 47 -7.35 -10.91 6.43
C ILE A 47 -7.00 -9.88 5.37
N MET A 48 -5.79 -9.97 4.84
CA MET A 48 -5.34 -9.12 3.75
C MET A 48 -5.71 -9.74 2.40
N THR A 49 -6.34 -8.92 1.55
CA THR A 49 -6.75 -9.33 0.20
C THR A 49 -6.03 -8.46 -0.83
N LEU A 50 -5.08 -9.05 -1.55
CA LEU A 50 -4.34 -8.40 -2.62
C LEU A 50 -4.96 -8.75 -3.97
N ARG A 51 -5.34 -7.72 -4.73
CA ARG A 51 -5.90 -7.86 -6.08
C ARG A 51 -5.07 -7.07 -7.06
N ARG A 52 -4.65 -7.71 -8.15
CA ARG A 52 -4.02 -7.00 -9.26
C ARG A 52 -5.09 -6.22 -10.02
N SER A 53 -4.98 -4.89 -10.03
CA SER A 53 -5.87 -4.02 -10.81
C SER A 53 -5.25 -3.70 -12.17
N GLU A 54 -5.91 -4.12 -13.24
CA GLU A 54 -5.54 -3.73 -14.62
C GLU A 54 -6.02 -2.31 -14.97
N ASN A 55 -7.09 -1.85 -14.33
CA ASN A 55 -7.68 -0.53 -14.58
C ASN A 55 -6.87 0.61 -13.96
N LEU A 56 -6.25 0.39 -12.79
CA LEU A 56 -5.36 1.38 -12.17
C LEU A 56 -4.07 1.60 -12.97
N ARG A 57 -3.59 0.60 -13.73
CA ARG A 57 -2.43 0.73 -14.62
C ARG A 57 -2.64 1.77 -15.73
N ARG A 58 -3.87 1.94 -16.24
CA ARG A 58 -4.18 2.95 -17.27
C ARG A 58 -4.35 4.36 -16.71
N SER A 59 -4.76 4.49 -15.44
CA SER A 59 -4.95 5.79 -14.79
C SER A 59 -3.62 6.33 -14.23
N SER A 60 -2.86 5.53 -13.49
CA SER A 60 -1.57 5.96 -12.93
C SER A 60 -0.55 6.31 -14.01
N ARG A 61 -0.55 5.62 -15.16
CA ARG A 61 0.33 5.99 -16.29
C ARG A 61 -0.02 7.37 -16.88
N ARG A 62 -1.31 7.76 -16.89
CA ARG A 62 -1.75 9.09 -17.32
C ARG A 62 -1.42 10.17 -16.29
N SER A 63 -1.59 9.90 -14.99
CA SER A 63 -1.22 10.85 -13.94
C SER A 63 0.28 11.09 -13.85
N VAL A 64 1.11 10.04 -13.99
CA VAL A 64 2.57 10.18 -14.01
C VAL A 64 3.04 10.89 -15.28
N ALA A 65 2.46 10.59 -16.44
CA ALA A 65 2.76 11.31 -17.68
C ALA A 65 2.40 12.80 -17.57
N GLY A 66 1.20 13.13 -17.07
CA GLY A 66 0.78 14.52 -16.89
C GLY A 66 1.56 15.27 -15.81
N LEU A 67 2.12 14.58 -14.81
CA LEU A 67 3.04 15.18 -13.84
C LEU A 67 4.41 15.46 -14.47
N LEU A 68 4.94 14.55 -15.31
CA LEU A 68 6.18 14.75 -16.05
C LEU A 68 6.07 15.89 -17.07
N GLU A 69 4.94 16.01 -17.76
CA GLU A 69 4.65 17.09 -18.72
C GLU A 69 4.69 18.47 -18.03
N LYS A 70 4.05 18.59 -16.87
CA LYS A 70 4.07 19.82 -16.05
C LYS A 70 5.45 20.16 -15.48
N LEU A 71 6.32 19.16 -15.28
CA LEU A 71 7.71 19.37 -14.88
C LEU A 71 8.57 19.85 -16.07
N GLY A 72 8.31 19.36 -17.28
CA GLY A 72 8.96 19.82 -18.51
C GLY A 72 8.63 21.27 -18.86
N GLU A 73 7.35 21.65 -18.85
CA GLU A 73 6.93 23.03 -19.14
C GLU A 73 7.50 24.07 -18.17
N ARG A 74 7.80 23.68 -16.92
CA ARG A 74 8.44 24.57 -15.94
C ARG A 74 9.95 24.76 -16.16
N ALA A 75 10.61 23.80 -16.81
CA ALA A 75 12.03 23.90 -17.14
C ALA A 75 12.26 24.80 -18.36
N ASP A 76 11.35 24.79 -19.33
CA ASP A 76 11.43 25.60 -20.55
C ASP A 76 11.00 27.07 -20.35
N ALA A 77 10.24 27.38 -19.29
CA ALA A 77 9.82 28.74 -18.96
C ALA A 77 10.85 29.57 -18.16
N SER A 78 12.03 29.00 -17.88
CA SER A 78 13.14 29.68 -17.18
C SER A 78 14.39 29.90 -18.05
N ASN A 79 14.26 29.85 -19.38
CA ASN A 79 15.33 30.20 -20.31
C ASN A 79 14.95 31.39 -21.20
#